data_AF-A0A260MG76-F1
#
_entry.id   AF-A0A260MG76-F1
#
_cell.length_a   1.000
_cell.length_b   1.000
_cell.length_c   1.000
_cell.angle_alpha   90.00
_cell.angle_beta   90.00
_cell.angle_gamma   90.00
#
_symmetry.space_group_name_H-M   'P 1'
#
loop_
_entity.id
_entity.type
_entity.pdbx_description
1 polymer ?
#
loop_
_entity_poly.entity_id
_entity_poly.type
_entity_poly.pdbx_seq_one_letter_code
_entity_poly.pdbx_strand_id
1 'polypeptide(L)'
;MATYRASPPKVAFAVSERSLSTAAGHCVQLFEGTTLGVYRVYRTQPVEGGCLFFKEGGLLNSIGLAHFPDGAPYIGEPQHEGDIGYEEFDGDWFQFEQLF
;
A
#
# COMPACT_ATOMS: atom_id res chain seq x y z
N MET A 1 -8.01 12.43 27.13
CA MET A 1 -7.12 11.60 26.29
C MET A 1 -7.89 11.20 25.04
N ALA A 2 -7.41 11.60 23.86
CA ALA A 2 -8.12 11.41 22.61
C ALA A 2 -8.27 9.91 22.30
N THR A 3 -9.51 9.45 22.15
CA THR A 3 -9.82 8.14 21.57
C THR A 3 -9.50 8.22 20.09
N TYR A 4 -8.35 7.71 19.67
CA TYR A 4 -8.06 7.45 18.27
C TYR A 4 -9.07 6.40 17.79
N ARG A 5 -10.19 6.84 17.19
CA ARG A 5 -11.09 5.94 16.48
C ARG A 5 -10.33 5.45 15.26
N ALA A 6 -9.76 4.24 15.33
CA ALA A 6 -9.24 3.58 14.16
C ALA A 6 -10.37 3.51 13.13
N SER A 7 -10.21 4.22 12.02
CA SER A 7 -11.14 4.13 10.90
C SER A 7 -11.00 2.74 10.27
N PRO A 8 -12.09 2.06 9.90
CA PRO A 8 -11.98 0.81 9.14
C PRO A 8 -11.08 1.02 7.91
N PRO A 9 -10.21 0.06 7.54
CA PRO A 9 -9.24 0.22 6.47
C PRO A 9 -9.86 0.75 5.17
N LYS A 10 -11.06 0.27 4.81
CA LYS A 10 -11.79 0.70 3.61
C LYS A 10 -12.30 2.14 3.66
N VAL A 11 -12.65 2.66 4.84
CA VAL A 11 -13.09 4.06 4.98
C VAL A 11 -11.90 5.01 4.87
N ALA A 12 -10.78 4.67 5.53
CA ALA A 12 -9.52 5.40 5.38
C ALA A 12 -9.06 5.42 3.90
N PHE A 13 -9.24 4.29 3.22
CA PHE A 13 -8.96 4.13 1.81
C PHE A 13 -9.85 5.01 0.93
N ALA A 14 -11.17 4.90 1.04
CA ALA A 14 -12.10 5.68 0.22
C ALA A 14 -11.86 7.20 0.32
N VAL A 15 -11.48 7.70 1.50
CA VAL A 15 -11.13 9.12 1.70
C VAL A 15 -9.81 9.50 1.01
N SER A 16 -8.89 8.55 0.87
CA SER A 16 -7.54 8.77 0.32
C SER A 16 -7.38 8.33 -1.13
N GLU A 17 -8.35 7.60 -1.68
CA GLU A 17 -8.29 6.89 -2.97
C GLU A 17 -7.86 7.82 -4.10
N ARG A 18 -8.42 9.03 -4.18
CA ARG A 18 -8.05 10.01 -5.22
C ARG A 18 -6.58 10.41 -5.15
N SER A 19 -6.08 10.70 -3.95
CA SER A 19 -4.68 11.12 -3.75
C SER A 19 -3.72 9.96 -4.03
N LEU A 20 -4.09 8.76 -3.59
CA LEU A 20 -3.36 7.53 -3.87
C LEU A 20 -3.32 7.23 -5.38
N SER A 21 -4.45 7.30 -6.07
CA SER A 21 -4.55 7.05 -7.51
C SER A 21 -3.73 8.06 -8.32
N THR A 22 -3.75 9.33 -7.91
CA THR A 22 -2.93 10.38 -8.53
C THR A 22 -1.44 10.07 -8.37
N ALA A 23 -1.02 9.64 -7.18
CA ALA A 23 0.36 9.23 -6.94
C ALA A 23 0.73 7.96 -7.72
N ALA A 24 -0.19 6.99 -7.84
CA ALA A 24 0.01 5.74 -8.56
C ALA A 24 0.20 5.97 -10.06
N GLY A 25 -0.52 6.94 -10.65
CA GLY A 25 -0.38 7.28 -12.07
C GLY A 25 1.00 7.79 -12.48
N HIS A 26 1.77 8.35 -11.54
CA HIS A 26 3.15 8.76 -11.78
C HIS A 26 4.19 7.78 -11.22
N CYS A 27 3.80 7.03 -10.18
CA CYS A 27 4.63 6.11 -9.39
C CYS A 27 6.11 6.50 -9.28
N VAL A 28 6.37 7.74 -8.88
CA VAL A 28 7.75 8.19 -8.67
C VAL A 28 8.29 7.46 -7.44
N GLN A 29 9.51 6.95 -7.54
CA GLN A 29 10.20 6.36 -6.39
C GLN A 29 10.51 7.46 -5.37
N LEU A 30 10.00 7.31 -4.15
CA LEU A 30 10.22 8.23 -3.03
C LEU A 30 10.77 7.46 -1.84
N PHE A 31 11.70 8.09 -1.12
CA PHE A 31 12.25 7.61 0.15
C PHE A 31 11.96 8.56 1.31
N GLU A 32 11.44 9.75 1.01
CA GLU A 32 11.01 10.72 2.00
C GLU A 32 9.52 10.54 2.25
N GLY A 33 9.16 10.37 3.53
CA GLY A 33 7.77 10.10 3.88
C GLY A 33 6.84 11.24 3.51
N THR A 34 5.71 10.89 2.88
CA THR A 34 4.66 11.81 2.45
C THR A 34 3.30 11.36 3.00
N THR A 35 2.36 12.30 3.04
CA THR A 35 0.99 12.02 3.46
C THR A 35 0.06 12.03 2.25
N LEU A 36 -0.54 10.88 1.96
CA LEU A 36 -1.52 10.71 0.88
C LEU A 36 -2.89 10.44 1.51
N GLY A 37 -3.70 11.51 1.61
CA GLY A 37 -4.96 11.46 2.34
C GLY A 37 -4.70 11.22 3.84
N VAL A 38 -5.18 10.09 4.38
CA VAL A 38 -4.92 9.71 5.78
C VAL A 38 -3.77 8.72 5.94
N TYR A 39 -3.14 8.27 4.84
CA TYR A 39 -2.01 7.36 4.91
C TYR A 39 -0.69 8.13 4.99
N ARG A 40 0.16 7.71 5.94
CA ARG A 40 1.57 8.08 5.96
C ARG A 40 2.36 7.03 5.17
N VAL A 41 2.80 7.42 3.97
CA VAL A 41 3.58 6.57 3.07
C VAL A 41 5.03 6.97 3.21
N TYR A 42 5.88 6.09 3.71
CA TYR A 42 7.30 6.39 3.91
C TYR A 42 8.14 6.10 2.66
N ARG A 43 7.64 5.25 1.76
CA ARG A 43 8.32 4.90 0.52
C ARG A 43 7.31 4.55 -0.56
N THR A 44 7.60 4.96 -1.79
CA THR A 44 6.94 4.46 -3.00
C THR A 44 7.95 3.73 -3.88
N GLN A 45 7.52 2.65 -4.50
CA GLN A 45 8.38 1.85 -5.37
C GLN A 45 7.63 1.47 -6.65
N PRO A 46 8.12 1.87 -7.83
CA PRO A 46 7.62 1.35 -9.09
C PRO A 46 8.01 -0.13 -9.24
N VAL A 47 7.06 -0.93 -9.71
CA VAL A 47 7.24 -2.33 -10.06
C VAL A 47 6.62 -2.59 -11.43
N GLU A 48 6.92 -3.75 -12.03
CA GLU A 48 6.28 -4.12 -13.29
C GLU A 48 4.76 -4.18 -13.11
N GLY A 49 4.02 -3.45 -13.96
CA GLY A 49 2.56 -3.41 -13.95
C GLY A 49 1.91 -2.61 -12.81
N GLY A 50 2.67 -1.98 -11.91
CA GLY A 50 2.05 -1.29 -10.78
C GLY A 50 2.95 -0.43 -9.90
N CYS A 51 2.38 -0.02 -8.76
CA CYS A 51 3.02 0.87 -7.80
C CYS A 51 2.81 0.38 -6.37
N LEU A 52 3.90 0.33 -5.59
CA LEU A 52 3.86 -0.03 -4.17
C LEU A 52 3.94 1.23 -3.30
N PHE A 53 3.07 1.29 -2.30
CA PHE A 53 3.02 2.33 -1.26
C PHE A 53 3.29 1.69 0.09
N PHE A 54 4.49 1.88 0.63
CA PHE A 54 4.88 1.35 1.93
C PHE A 54 4.39 2.27 3.05
N LYS A 55 3.70 1.69 4.03
CA LYS A 55 3.10 2.41 5.16
C LYS A 55 3.78 1.98 6.46
N GLU A 56 3.82 2.89 7.43
CA GLU A 56 4.18 2.51 8.79
C GLU A 56 3.07 1.64 9.40
N GLY A 57 3.42 0.50 10.02
CA GLY A 57 2.44 -0.34 10.71
C GLY A 57 2.78 -1.82 10.87
N GLY A 58 3.82 -2.33 10.22
CA GLY A 58 4.32 -3.68 10.48
C GLY A 58 5.37 -3.70 11.61
N LEU A 59 5.21 -4.61 12.56
CA LEU A 59 6.17 -4.80 13.67
C LEU A 59 7.44 -5.54 13.22
N LEU A 60 7.28 -6.50 12.30
CA LEU A 60 8.33 -7.39 11.80
C LEU A 60 8.33 -7.53 10.27
N ASN A 61 7.33 -6.96 9.59
CA ASN A 61 7.14 -7.00 8.15
C ASN A 61 6.97 -5.58 7.59
N SER A 62 7.18 -5.42 6.29
CA SER A 62 6.72 -4.21 5.60
C SER A 62 5.29 -4.44 5.13
N ILE A 63 4.41 -3.49 5.40
CA ILE A 63 3.02 -3.54 4.93
C ILE A 63 2.72 -2.33 4.06
N GLY A 64 1.76 -2.48 3.15
CA GLY A 64 1.47 -1.39 2.23
C GLY A 64 0.15 -1.53 1.48
N LEU A 65 0.01 -0.65 0.49
CA LEU A 65 -1.01 -0.75 -0.55
C LEU A 65 -0.27 -0.86 -1.89
N ALA A 66 -0.78 -1.68 -2.79
CA ALA A 66 -0.32 -1.76 -4.16
C ALA A 66 -1.46 -1.39 -5.11
N HIS A 67 -1.12 -0.73 -6.21
CA HIS A 67 -2.04 -0.43 -7.29
C HIS A 67 -1.58 -1.15 -8.56
N PHE A 68 -2.40 -2.07 -9.06
CA PHE A 68 -2.15 -2.85 -10.27
C PHE A 68 -3.38 -2.78 -11.19
N PRO A 69 -3.41 -1.85 -12.16
CA PRO A 69 -4.54 -1.69 -13.09
C PRO A 69 -4.86 -2.95 -13.91
N ASP A 70 -3.84 -3.77 -14.18
CA ASP A 70 -3.97 -5.01 -14.96
C ASP A 70 -4.02 -6.27 -14.06
N GLY A 71 -4.14 -6.09 -12.75
CA GLY A 71 -4.10 -7.14 -11.74
C GLY A 71 -2.70 -7.41 -11.17
N ALA A 72 -2.66 -7.83 -9.91
CA ALA A 72 -1.40 -8.18 -9.25
C ALA A 72 -0.74 -9.41 -9.91
N PRO A 73 0.60 -9.49 -9.94
CA PRO A 73 1.32 -10.61 -10.57
C PRO A 73 1.00 -11.97 -9.95
N TYR A 74 0.63 -11.99 -8.68
CA TYR A 74 0.08 -13.15 -7.97
C TYR A 74 -0.73 -12.70 -6.76
N ILE A 75 -1.53 -13.60 -6.21
CA ILE A 75 -2.33 -13.40 -4.98
C ILE A 75 -1.98 -14.50 -3.98
N GLY A 76 -1.83 -14.13 -2.71
CA GLY A 76 -1.50 -15.05 -1.63
C GLY A 76 -0.38 -14.53 -0.75
N GLU A 77 -0.07 -15.31 0.28
CA GLU A 77 0.96 -14.98 1.27
C GLU A 77 2.38 -15.00 0.67
N PRO A 78 3.29 -14.17 1.19
CA PRO A 78 4.71 -14.26 0.83
C PRO A 78 5.28 -15.63 1.25
N GLN A 79 6.00 -16.29 0.34
CA GLN A 79 6.50 -17.66 0.58
C GLN A 79 7.91 -17.69 1.18
N HIS A 80 8.73 -16.69 0.87
CA HIS A 80 10.10 -16.56 1.36
C HIS A 80 10.39 -15.16 1.89
N GLU A 81 11.49 -15.02 2.64
CA GLU A 81 12.02 -13.73 3.05
C GLU A 81 12.32 -12.86 1.81
N GLY A 82 11.84 -11.61 1.83
CA GLY A 82 11.91 -10.68 0.70
C GLY A 82 10.73 -10.75 -0.26
N ASP A 83 9.92 -11.81 -0.25
CA ASP A 83 8.72 -11.93 -1.08
C ASP A 83 7.63 -10.98 -0.60
N ILE A 84 6.80 -10.50 -1.53
CA ILE A 84 5.67 -9.60 -1.27
C ILE A 84 4.37 -10.32 -1.55
N GLY A 85 3.63 -10.78 -0.55
CA GLY A 85 2.30 -11.34 -0.76
C GLY A 85 1.27 -10.24 -1.03
N TYR A 86 0.26 -10.54 -1.83
CA TYR A 86 -0.81 -9.61 -2.18
C TYR A 86 -2.18 -10.19 -1.82
N GLU A 87 -3.05 -9.32 -1.29
CA GLU A 87 -4.46 -9.61 -1.02
C GLU A 87 -5.31 -8.54 -1.71
N GLU A 88 -6.40 -8.97 -2.36
CA GLU A 88 -7.37 -8.05 -2.94
C GLU A 88 -7.95 -7.12 -1.88
N PHE A 89 -8.06 -5.83 -2.20
CA PHE A 89 -8.58 -4.85 -1.25
C PHE A 89 -9.77 -4.09 -1.79
N ASP A 90 -9.60 -3.41 -2.93
CA ASP A 90 -10.65 -2.62 -3.57
C ASP A 90 -10.36 -2.38 -5.06
N GLY A 91 -11.06 -3.07 -5.97
CA GLY A 91 -10.81 -2.98 -7.40
C GLY A 91 -9.35 -3.31 -7.75
N ASP A 92 -8.66 -2.35 -8.35
CA ASP A 92 -7.25 -2.47 -8.77
C ASP A 92 -6.25 -2.25 -7.60
N TRP A 93 -6.76 -2.16 -6.37
CA TRP A 93 -5.97 -1.98 -5.15
C TRP A 93 -5.84 -3.27 -4.37
N PHE A 94 -4.62 -3.50 -3.90
CA PHE A 94 -4.23 -4.67 -3.12
C PHE A 94 -3.57 -4.22 -1.82
N GLN A 95 -3.78 -4.98 -0.76
CA GLN A 95 -2.88 -4.93 0.39
C GLN A 95 -1.68 -5.82 0.10
N PHE A 96 -0.53 -5.44 0.64
CA PHE A 96 0.64 -6.29 0.54
C PHE A 96 1.39 -6.37 1.84
N GLU A 97 2.03 -7.51 2.05
CA GLU A 97 2.97 -7.74 3.13
C GLU A 97 4.28 -8.30 2.57
N GLN A 98 5.40 -7.78 3.04
CA GLN A 98 6.74 -8.22 2.70
C GLN A 98 7.44 -8.77 3.94
N LEU A 99 7.92 -10.01 3.85
CA LEU A 99 8.72 -10.64 4.91
C LEU A 99 10.15 -10.10 4.90
N PHE A 100 10.73 -9.97 6.09
CA PHE A 100 12.12 -9.59 6.35
C PHE A 100 12.82 -10.61 7.23
#